data_AF-A0A2D5H6F9-F1
#
_entry.id   AF-A0A2D5H6F9-F1
#
_cell.length_a   1.000
_cell.length_b   1.000
_cell.length_c   1.000
_cell.angle_alpha   90.00
_cell.angle_beta   90.00
_cell.angle_gamma   90.00
#
_symmetry.space_group_name_H-M   'P 1'
#
loop_
_entity.id
_entity.type
_entity.pdbx_description
1 polymer ?
#
loop_
_entity_poly.entity_id
_entity_poly.type
_entity_poly.pdbx_seq_one_letter_code
_entity_poly.pdbx_strand_id
1 'polypeptide(L)'
;MWSRVVEIMLGCWLAISPFVFGHAESQTMLWFMDWLCALLIISFALLSYWQPLRHIHLATAFLAILMICYGRFASPEQVIPALQNHILTGLLLLMFALIPNYASQPPQVWYRESHN
;
A
#
# COMPACT_ATOMS: atom_id res chain seq x y z
N MET A 1 -1.68 -4.22 14.37
CA MET A 1 -2.20 -5.06 13.28
C MET A 1 -1.04 -5.39 12.38
N TRP A 2 -0.67 -6.67 12.24
CA TRP A 2 0.54 -7.05 11.50
C TRP A 2 0.49 -6.59 10.04
N SER A 3 -0.69 -6.62 9.40
CA SER A 3 -0.88 -6.17 8.02
C SER A 3 -0.52 -4.69 7.81
N ARG A 4 -0.94 -3.81 8.73
CA ARG A 4 -0.62 -2.36 8.67
C ARG A 4 0.87 -2.08 8.86
N VAL A 5 1.56 -2.89 9.64
CA VAL A 5 3.02 -2.79 9.77
C VAL A 5 3.69 -3.14 8.44
N VAL A 6 3.24 -4.20 7.78
CA VAL A 6 3.77 -4.60 6.46
C VAL A 6 3.52 -3.51 5.41
N GLU A 7 2.35 -2.87 5.41
CA GLU A 7 2.08 -1.74 4.50
C GLU A 7 3.01 -0.56 4.73
N ILE A 8 3.32 -0.22 6.00
CA ILE A 8 4.29 0.82 6.31
C ILE A 8 5.68 0.42 5.78
N MET A 9 6.09 -0.83 5.97
CA MET A 9 7.36 -1.34 5.44
C MET A 9 7.40 -1.26 3.90
N LEU A 10 6.30 -1.58 3.22
CA LEU A 10 6.16 -1.45 1.77
C LEU A 10 6.17 0.01 1.31
N GLY A 11 5.57 0.92 2.06
CA GLY A 11 5.67 2.36 1.82
C GLY A 11 7.10 2.88 1.95
N CYS A 12 7.83 2.45 3.00
CA CYS A 12 9.25 2.75 3.15
C CYS A 12 10.09 2.16 2.02
N TRP A 13 9.80 0.92 1.60
CA TRP A 13 10.44 0.32 0.43
C TRP A 13 10.21 1.17 -0.82
N LEU A 14 8.98 1.60 -1.08
CA LEU A 14 8.65 2.41 -2.23
C LEU A 14 9.43 3.72 -2.24
N ALA A 15 9.58 4.39 -1.08
CA ALA A 15 10.40 5.61 -0.94
C ALA A 15 11.91 5.38 -1.21
N ILE A 16 12.43 4.19 -0.92
CA ILE A 16 13.85 3.84 -1.12
C ILE A 16 14.10 3.33 -2.54
N SER A 17 13.09 2.71 -3.17
CA SER A 17 13.22 2.07 -4.46
C SER A 17 13.79 2.96 -5.58
N PRO A 18 13.56 4.29 -5.62
CA PRO A 18 14.15 5.14 -6.65
C PRO A 18 15.67 5.13 -6.68
N PHE A 19 16.29 5.07 -5.50
CA PHE A 19 17.74 5.02 -5.32
C PHE A 19 18.34 3.67 -5.75
N VAL A 20 17.57 2.59 -5.61
CA VAL A 20 18.00 1.23 -5.99
C VAL A 20 17.94 1.04 -7.50
N PHE A 21 16.87 1.50 -8.14
CA PHE A 21 16.68 1.35 -9.58
C PHE A 21 17.41 2.42 -10.41
N GLY A 22 18.05 3.41 -9.77
CA GLY A 22 18.84 4.42 -10.46
C GLY A 22 18.03 5.22 -11.47
N HIS A 23 16.86 5.71 -11.07
CA HIS A 23 15.99 6.50 -11.94
C HIS A 23 16.76 7.68 -12.52
N ALA A 24 16.75 7.80 -13.86
CA ALA A 24 17.35 8.93 -14.53
C ALA A 24 16.69 10.24 -14.06
N GLU A 25 17.45 11.34 -13.95
CA GLU A 25 16.93 12.64 -13.53
C GLU A 25 15.79 13.15 -14.44
N SER A 26 15.77 12.72 -15.71
CA SER A 26 14.69 12.98 -16.67
C SER A 26 13.35 12.32 -16.30
N GLN A 27 13.32 11.39 -15.35
CA GLN A 27 12.11 10.70 -14.86
C GLN A 27 11.55 11.35 -13.60
N THR A 28 11.58 12.69 -13.53
CA THR A 28 11.14 13.47 -12.37
C THR A 28 9.70 13.15 -11.95
N MET A 29 8.83 12.82 -12.91
CA MET A 29 7.45 12.43 -12.63
C MET A 29 7.36 11.09 -11.89
N LEU A 30 8.20 10.11 -12.22
CA LEU A 30 8.21 8.81 -11.55
C LEU A 30 8.66 8.95 -10.10
N TRP A 31 9.73 9.73 -9.89
CA TRP A 31 10.21 10.09 -8.55
C TRP A 31 9.11 10.70 -7.69
N PHE A 32 8.38 11.69 -8.22
CA PHE A 32 7.30 12.33 -7.48
C PHE A 32 6.19 11.32 -7.13
N MET A 33 5.84 10.42 -8.06
CA MET A 33 4.82 9.40 -7.82
C MET A 33 5.23 8.39 -6.76
N ASP A 34 6.48 7.91 -6.77
CA ASP A 34 7.01 7.01 -5.74
C ASP A 34 6.89 7.61 -4.34
N TRP A 35 7.33 8.86 -4.19
CA TRP A 35 7.29 9.57 -2.90
C TRP A 35 5.86 9.88 -2.45
N LEU A 36 4.99 10.31 -3.37
CA LEU A 36 3.59 10.56 -3.08
C LEU A 36 2.87 9.28 -2.65
N CYS A 37 3.06 8.19 -3.40
CA CYS A 37 2.47 6.90 -3.06
C CYS A 37 2.98 6.39 -1.72
N ALA A 38 4.29 6.47 -1.46
CA ALA A 38 4.88 6.07 -0.18
C ALA A 38 4.28 6.84 0.99
N LEU A 39 4.16 8.17 0.86
CA LEU A 39 3.56 9.02 1.88
C LEU A 39 2.09 8.66 2.14
N LEU A 40 1.30 8.43 1.08
CA LEU A 40 -0.10 8.06 1.19
C LEU A 40 -0.28 6.70 1.85
N ILE A 41 0.48 5.68 1.44
CA ILE A 41 0.43 4.33 2.01
C ILE A 41 0.73 4.39 3.52
N ILE A 42 1.82 5.06 3.91
CA ILE A 42 2.21 5.18 5.32
C ILE A 42 1.13 5.93 6.11
N SER A 43 0.62 7.04 5.56
CA SER A 43 -0.42 7.85 6.22
C SER A 43 -1.71 7.06 6.41
N PHE A 44 -2.17 6.31 5.39
CA PHE A 44 -3.37 5.48 5.49
C PHE A 44 -3.18 4.34 6.49
N ALA A 45 -2.03 3.65 6.46
CA ALA A 45 -1.73 2.60 7.42
C ALA A 45 -1.75 3.12 8.87
N LEU A 46 -1.15 4.28 9.13
CA LEU A 46 -1.16 4.94 10.44
C LEU A 46 -2.56 5.40 10.87
N LEU A 47 -3.30 6.08 9.98
CA LEU A 47 -4.66 6.56 10.27
C LEU A 47 -5.64 5.41 10.51
N SER A 48 -5.39 4.22 9.94
CA SER A 48 -6.24 3.06 10.14
C SER A 48 -6.29 2.57 11.61
N TYR A 49 -5.27 2.91 12.42
CA TYR A 49 -5.29 2.61 13.85
C TYR A 49 -6.32 3.43 14.62
N TRP A 50 -6.76 4.56 14.05
CA TRP A 50 -7.76 5.40 14.69
C TRP A 50 -9.17 4.86 14.41
N GLN A 51 -9.95 4.64 15.47
CA GLN A 51 -11.32 4.07 15.39
C GLN A 51 -12.23 4.68 14.29
N PRO A 52 -12.36 6.02 14.14
CA PRO A 52 -13.23 6.59 13.11
C PRO A 52 -12.73 6.31 11.69
N LEU A 53 -11.42 6.18 11.49
CA LEU A 53 -10.78 5.97 10.19
C LEU A 53 -10.32 4.53 9.98
N ARG A 54 -10.86 3.58 10.75
CA ARG A 54 -10.48 2.17 10.69
C ARG A 54 -10.61 1.54 9.29
N HIS A 55 -11.44 2.09 8.40
CA HIS A 55 -11.66 1.59 7.04
C HIS A 55 -10.76 2.25 5.99
N ILE A 56 -9.89 3.20 6.38
CA ILE A 56 -9.00 3.91 5.46
C ILE A 56 -7.98 2.98 4.78
N HIS A 57 -7.79 1.76 5.31
CA HIS A 57 -7.01 0.75 4.61
C HIS A 57 -7.56 0.41 3.21
N LEU A 58 -8.86 0.57 2.98
CA LEU A 58 -9.45 0.39 1.65
C LEU A 58 -8.98 1.46 0.65
N ALA A 59 -8.60 2.65 1.12
CA ALA A 59 -7.93 3.64 0.27
C ALA A 59 -6.54 3.17 -0.18
N THR A 60 -5.86 2.36 0.64
CA THR A 60 -4.61 1.69 0.26
C THR A 60 -4.87 0.64 -0.83
N ALA A 61 -5.96 -0.11 -0.75
CA ALA A 61 -6.37 -1.04 -1.81
C ALA A 61 -6.65 -0.32 -3.14
N PHE A 62 -7.35 0.83 -3.08
CA PHE A 62 -7.59 1.67 -4.26
C PHE A 62 -6.28 2.21 -4.86
N LEU A 63 -5.39 2.76 -4.03
CA LEU A 63 -4.08 3.25 -4.47
C LEU A 63 -3.23 2.13 -5.07
N ALA A 64 -3.26 0.93 -4.50
CA ALA A 64 -2.57 -0.24 -5.02
C ALA A 64 -3.05 -0.61 -6.44
N ILE A 65 -4.35 -0.55 -6.71
CA ILE A 65 -4.90 -0.76 -8.06
C ILE A 65 -4.37 0.31 -9.02
N LEU A 66 -4.36 1.58 -8.59
CA LEU A 66 -3.81 2.66 -9.43
C LEU A 66 -2.32 2.44 -9.74
N MET A 67 -1.52 1.98 -8.78
CA MET A 67 -0.10 1.66 -8.99
C MET A 67 0.08 0.53 -10.00
N ILE A 68 -0.72 -0.54 -9.92
CA ILE A 68 -0.69 -1.66 -10.87
C ILE A 68 -1.04 -1.18 -12.27
N CYS A 69 -2.13 -0.42 -12.41
CA CYS A 69 -2.55 0.14 -13.69
C CYS A 69 -1.49 1.08 -14.26
N TYR A 70 -0.95 1.98 -13.46
CA TYR A 70 0.11 2.90 -13.88
C TYR A 70 1.34 2.13 -14.35
N GLY A 71 1.85 1.19 -13.55
CA GLY A 71 2.99 0.36 -13.91
C GLY A 71 2.79 -0.41 -15.22
N ARG A 72 1.55 -0.87 -15.49
CA ARG A 72 1.23 -1.64 -16.70
C ARG A 72 1.06 -0.77 -17.96
N PHE A 73 0.48 0.43 -17.84
CA PHE A 73 0.07 1.24 -18.97
C PHE A 73 0.97 2.46 -19.24
N ALA A 74 1.85 2.86 -18.30
CA ALA A 74 2.73 4.03 -18.46
C ALA A 74 3.84 3.84 -19.52
N SER A 75 4.18 2.61 -19.88
CA SER A 75 5.16 2.32 -20.94
C SER A 75 4.68 1.15 -21.80
N PRO A 76 3.99 1.44 -22.92
CA PRO A 76 3.42 0.41 -23.79
C PRO A 76 4.47 -0.45 -24.49
N GLU A 77 5.65 0.11 -24.77
CA GLU A 77 6.70 -0.54 -25.56
C GLU A 77 7.56 -1.49 -24.73
N GLN A 78 8.03 -1.06 -23.55
CA GLN A 78 8.83 -1.88 -22.64
C GLN A 78 8.60 -1.49 -21.18
N VAL A 79 8.33 -2.47 -20.32
CA VAL A 79 8.15 -2.23 -18.88
C VAL A 79 9.53 -2.19 -18.21
N ILE A 80 10.01 -1.00 -17.89
CA ILE A 80 11.25 -0.79 -17.16
C ILE A 80 11.18 -1.39 -15.73
N PRO A 81 12.32 -1.78 -15.11
CA PRO A 81 12.33 -2.41 -13.79
C PRO A 81 11.58 -1.63 -12.69
N ALA A 82 11.64 -0.30 -12.73
CA ALA A 82 10.91 0.56 -11.80
C ALA A 82 9.38 0.42 -11.87
N LEU A 83 8.83 0.29 -13.08
CA LEU A 83 7.40 0.07 -13.28
C LEU A 83 6.99 -1.34 -12.86
N GLN A 84 7.86 -2.33 -13.04
CA GLN A 84 7.63 -3.68 -12.51
C GLN A 84 7.59 -3.69 -10.98
N ASN A 85 8.48 -2.91 -10.33
CA ASN A 85 8.45 -2.71 -8.88
C ASN A 85 7.13 -2.09 -8.40
N HIS A 86 6.59 -1.11 -9.14
CA HIS A 86 5.27 -0.53 -8.84
C HIS A 86 4.16 -1.57 -8.90
N ILE A 87 4.14 -2.42 -9.95
CA ILE A 87 3.14 -3.49 -10.09
C ILE A 87 3.25 -4.48 -8.93
N LEU A 88 4.47 -4.95 -8.63
CA LEU A 88 4.70 -5.92 -7.56
C LEU A 88 4.33 -5.37 -6.18
N THR A 89 4.77 -4.15 -5.88
CA THR A 89 4.45 -3.47 -4.62
C THR A 89 2.94 -3.23 -4.51
N GLY A 90 2.28 -2.82 -5.59
CA GLY A 90 0.83 -2.68 -5.66
C GLY A 90 0.11 -4.00 -5.40
N LEU A 91 0.54 -5.11 -5.98
CA LEU A 91 -0.07 -6.42 -5.73
C LEU A 91 0.05 -6.84 -4.26
N LEU A 92 1.22 -6.65 -3.65
CA LEU A 92 1.44 -6.93 -2.23
C LEU A 92 0.55 -6.05 -1.35
N LEU A 93 0.50 -4.74 -1.62
CA LEU A 93 -0.36 -3.80 -0.90
C LEU A 93 -1.83 -4.19 -1.02
N LEU A 94 -2.30 -4.55 -2.21
CA LEU A 94 -3.69 -4.99 -2.43
C LEU A 94 -4.02 -6.20 -1.54
N MET A 95 -3.10 -7.16 -1.46
CA MET A 95 -3.27 -8.37 -0.66
C MET A 95 -3.42 -8.05 0.84
N PHE A 96 -2.60 -7.14 1.37
CA PHE A 96 -2.65 -6.74 2.80
C PHE A 96 -3.77 -5.74 3.12
N ALA A 97 -4.11 -4.87 2.17
CA ALA A 97 -5.15 -3.87 2.33
C ALA A 97 -6.54 -4.48 2.53
N LEU A 98 -6.78 -5.68 2.00
CA LEU A 98 -8.03 -6.41 2.19
C LEU A 98 -8.19 -7.01 3.61
N ILE A 99 -7.10 -7.17 4.36
CA ILE A 99 -7.13 -7.79 5.70
C ILE A 99 -7.70 -6.81 6.73
N PRO A 100 -8.84 -7.09 7.38
CA PRO A 100 -9.44 -6.17 8.33
C PRO A 100 -8.55 -5.87 9.54
N ASN A 101 -8.71 -4.67 10.11
CA ASN A 101 -7.99 -4.21 11.30
C ASN A 101 -8.29 -4.96 12.61
N TYR A 102 -9.17 -5.97 12.59
CA TYR A 102 -9.48 -6.81 13.74
C TYR A 102 -9.39 -8.30 13.41
N ALA A 103 -8.68 -8.68 12.33
CA ALA A 103 -8.56 -10.08 11.90
C ALA A 103 -7.94 -11.02 12.94
N SER A 104 -7.16 -10.49 13.89
CA SER A 104 -6.55 -11.25 15.00
C SER A 104 -7.42 -11.28 16.27
N GLN A 105 -8.54 -10.57 16.29
CA GLN A 105 -9.47 -10.57 17.42
C GLN A 105 -10.62 -11.54 17.13
N PRO A 106 -11.12 -12.28 18.14
CA PRO A 106 -12.28 -13.13 17.94
C PRO A 106 -13.51 -12.27 17.61
N PRO A 107 -14.53 -12.85 16.92
CA PRO A 107 -15.74 -12.13 16.56
C PRO A 107 -16.40 -11.46 17.76
N GLN A 108 -16.83 -10.21 17.60
CA GLN A 108 -17.49 -9.46 18.68
C GLN A 108 -18.74 -10.17 19.23
N VAL A 109 -19.37 -11.02 18.41
CA VAL A 109 -20.53 -11.83 18.78
C VAL A 109 -20.20 -12.82 19.92
N TRP A 110 -19.01 -13.42 19.91
CA TRP A 110 -18.61 -14.41 20.92
C TRP A 110 -18.45 -13.79 22.32
N TYR A 111 -18.03 -12.53 22.39
CA TYR A 111 -17.98 -11.80 23.66
C TYR A 111 -19.38 -11.56 24.24
N ARG A 112 -20.37 -11.30 23.38
CA ARG A 112 -21.75 -11.00 23.80
C ARG A 112 -22.47 -12.23 24.37
N GLU A 113 -22.13 -13.43 23.89
CA GLU A 113 -22.70 -14.69 24.39
C GLU A 113 -22.09 -15.15 25.71
N SER A 114 -20.82 -14.83 25.98
CA SER A 114 -20.14 -15.22 27.24
C SER A 114 -20.62 -14.50 28.51
N HIS A 115 -21.38 -13.40 28.36
CA HIS A 115 -21.85 -12.55 29.47
C HIS A 115 -23.37 -12.67 29.71
N ASN A 116 -24.05 -13.58 29.00
CA ASN A 116 -25.45 -13.97 29.23
C ASN A 116 -25.50 -15.38 29.84
#